data_AF-A0A1D7UZA4-F1
#
_entry.id   AF-A0A1D7UZA4-F1
#
_cell.length_a   1.000
_cell.length_b   1.000
_cell.length_c   1.000
_cell.angle_alpha   90.00
_cell.angle_beta   90.00
_cell.angle_gamma   90.00
#
_symmetry.space_group_name_H-M   'P 1'
#
loop_
_entity.id
_entity.type
_entity.pdbx_description
1 polymer ?
#
loop_
_entity_poly.entity_id
_entity_poly.type
_entity_poly.pdbx_seq_one_letter_code
_entity_poly.pdbx_strand_id
1 'polypeptide(L)'
;MKQYLVRILSYGFLVWLIPFAVAIPFYSRDGILLTDLFLFKTVMLLVGSLTGSLLLASLAVKVAGKVLSTLLFAGFVWLVINWGLDFLILIPMSKMSVSDYFIQIGLRYLPIMIVAFSIGWAVDKRSNS
;
A
#
# COMPACT_ATOMS: atom_id res chain seq x y z
N MET A 1 6.93 6.91 -18.79
CA MET A 1 6.13 7.15 -17.57
C MET A 1 4.63 7.30 -17.83
N LYS A 2 4.17 8.21 -18.72
CA LYS A 2 2.73 8.40 -19.02
C LYS A 2 1.98 7.10 -19.35
N GLN A 3 2.62 6.19 -20.10
CA GLN A 3 2.06 4.88 -20.46
C GLN A 3 1.72 3.97 -19.26
N TYR A 4 2.38 4.16 -18.11
CA TYR A 4 2.15 3.35 -16.90
C TYR A 4 1.33 4.08 -15.85
N LEU A 5 1.02 5.37 -16.06
CA LEU A 5 0.43 6.23 -15.03
C LEU A 5 -0.94 5.69 -14.56
N VAL A 6 -1.80 5.28 -15.49
CA VAL A 6 -3.11 4.70 -15.15
C VAL A 6 -2.96 3.45 -14.28
N ARG A 7 -1.97 2.60 -14.59
CA ARG A 7 -1.68 1.39 -13.79
C ARG A 7 -1.11 1.74 -12.42
N ILE A 8 -0.23 2.73 -12.35
CA ILE A 8 0.32 3.21 -11.09
C ILE A 8 -0.81 3.73 -10.20
N LEU A 9 -1.69 4.59 -10.71
CA LEU A 9 -2.79 5.13 -9.94
C LEU A 9 -3.78 4.05 -9.51
N SER A 10 -4.18 3.15 -10.43
CA SER A 10 -5.12 2.07 -10.11
C SER A 10 -4.53 1.07 -9.10
N TYR A 11 -3.26 0.71 -9.22
CA TYR A 11 -2.61 -0.19 -8.26
C TYR A 11 -2.46 0.49 -6.90
N GLY A 12 -2.13 1.78 -6.84
CA GLY A 12 -2.07 2.52 -5.59
C GLY A 12 -3.42 2.54 -4.85
N PHE A 13 -4.51 2.72 -5.60
CA PHE A 13 -5.86 2.59 -5.07
C PHE A 13 -6.18 1.16 -4.59
N LEU A 14 -5.78 0.13 -5.34
CA LEU A 14 -5.98 -1.27 -4.96
C LEU A 14 -5.21 -1.67 -3.69
N VAL A 15 -4.01 -1.11 -3.47
CA VAL A 15 -3.23 -1.32 -2.23
C VAL A 15 -3.99 -0.82 -1.00
N TRP A 16 -4.84 0.20 -1.15
CA TRP A 16 -5.71 0.67 -0.08
C TRP A 16 -7.01 -0.14 0.00
N LEU A 17 -7.67 -0.32 -1.16
CA LEU A 17 -9.00 -0.93 -1.25
C LEU A 17 -9.02 -2.39 -0.77
N ILE A 18 -7.98 -3.16 -1.09
CA ILE A 18 -7.95 -4.59 -0.73
C ILE A 18 -7.88 -4.78 0.79
N PRO A 19 -6.91 -4.21 1.54
CA PRO A 19 -6.94 -4.25 3.01
C PRO A 19 -8.23 -3.69 3.60
N PHE A 20 -8.75 -2.58 3.06
CA PHE A 20 -10.03 -2.00 3.51
C PHE A 20 -11.19 -2.99 3.35
N ALA A 21 -11.32 -3.65 2.20
CA ALA A 21 -12.35 -4.64 1.96
C ALA A 21 -12.19 -5.88 2.87
N VAL A 22 -10.95 -6.32 3.10
CA VAL A 22 -10.66 -7.42 4.04
C VAL A 22 -10.95 -7.02 5.48
N ALA A 23 -10.90 -5.74 5.83
CA ALA A 23 -11.25 -5.26 7.17
C ALA A 23 -12.74 -5.38 7.49
N ILE A 24 -13.63 -5.20 6.50
CA ILE A 24 -15.10 -5.20 6.68
C ILE A 24 -15.62 -6.39 7.51
N PRO A 25 -15.29 -7.66 7.22
CA PRO A 25 -15.78 -8.80 8.00
C PRO A 25 -15.29 -8.84 9.45
N PHE A 26 -14.27 -8.08 9.82
CA PHE A 26 -13.79 -7.98 11.21
C PHE A 26 -14.61 -7.02 12.07
N TYR A 27 -15.52 -6.24 11.49
CA TYR A 27 -16.35 -5.29 12.22
C TYR A 27 -17.82 -5.70 12.22
N SER A 28 -18.52 -5.41 13.32
CA SER A 28 -19.96 -5.50 13.41
C SER A 28 -20.62 -4.41 12.56
N ARG A 29 -21.94 -4.52 12.35
CA ARG A 29 -22.73 -3.45 11.69
C ARG A 29 -22.69 -2.13 12.46
N ASP A 30 -22.44 -2.20 13.77
CA ASP A 30 -22.32 -1.03 14.65
C ASP A 30 -20.88 -0.49 14.73
N GLY A 31 -19.95 -1.04 13.93
CA GLY A 31 -18.55 -0.60 13.88
C GLY A 31 -17.69 -1.11 15.04
N ILE A 32 -18.14 -2.16 15.73
CA ILE A 32 -17.37 -2.78 16.84
C ILE A 32 -16.48 -3.86 16.27
N LEU A 33 -15.19 -3.84 16.62
CA LEU A 33 -14.25 -4.89 16.23
C LEU A 33 -14.67 -6.23 16.86
N LEU A 34 -14.90 -7.25 16.04
CA LEU A 34 -15.37 -8.59 16.43
C LEU A 34 -14.23 -9.54 16.82
N THR A 35 -12.98 -9.09 16.75
CA THR A 35 -11.79 -9.90 16.99
C THR A 35 -10.80 -9.17 17.90
N ASP A 36 -9.70 -9.86 18.25
CA ASP A 36 -8.59 -9.23 18.95
C ASP A 36 -7.90 -8.15 18.09
N LEU A 37 -7.57 -7.03 18.71
CA LEU A 37 -6.98 -5.87 18.04
C LEU A 37 -5.60 -6.18 17.44
N PHE A 38 -4.78 -7.01 18.10
CA PHE A 38 -3.47 -7.40 17.59
C PHE A 38 -3.59 -8.34 16.41
N LEU A 39 -4.52 -9.29 16.46
CA LEU A 39 -4.83 -10.16 15.33
C LEU A 39 -5.28 -9.34 14.12
N PHE A 40 -6.24 -8.43 14.30
CA PHE A 40 -6.71 -7.54 13.24
C PHE A 40 -5.55 -6.75 12.60
N LYS A 41 -4.74 -6.09 13.44
CA LYS A 41 -3.59 -5.29 12.99
C LYS A 41 -2.56 -6.13 12.22
N THR A 42 -2.35 -7.37 12.65
CA THR A 42 -1.42 -8.31 11.98
C THR A 42 -1.95 -8.72 10.62
N VAL A 43 -3.23 -9.10 10.52
CA VAL A 43 -3.87 -9.47 9.25
C VAL A 43 -3.82 -8.30 8.27
N MET A 44 -4.15 -7.08 8.71
CA MET A 44 -4.08 -5.89 7.85
C MET A 44 -2.66 -5.62 7.32
N LEU A 45 -1.65 -5.77 8.19
CA LEU A 45 -0.26 -5.62 7.78
C LEU A 45 0.16 -6.67 6.76
N LEU A 46 -0.22 -7.94 6.95
CA LEU A 46 0.08 -9.03 6.03
C LEU A 46 -0.60 -8.83 4.68
N VAL A 47 -1.89 -8.53 4.67
CA VAL A 47 -2.67 -8.28 3.45
C VAL A 47 -2.11 -7.09 2.69
N GLY A 48 -1.89 -5.96 3.37
CA GLY A 48 -1.31 -4.75 2.74
C GLY A 48 0.09 -5.00 2.16
N SER A 49 0.96 -5.68 2.91
CA SER A 49 2.32 -6.00 2.46
C SER A 49 2.32 -6.95 1.27
N LEU A 50 1.46 -7.98 1.29
CA LEU A 50 1.31 -8.94 0.20
C LEU A 50 0.78 -8.26 -1.06
N THR A 51 -0.32 -7.50 -0.94
CA THR A 51 -0.92 -6.76 -2.05
C THR A 51 0.08 -5.78 -2.66
N GLY A 52 0.74 -4.95 -1.84
CA GLY A 52 1.74 -3.99 -2.30
C GLY A 52 2.90 -4.67 -3.04
N SER A 53 3.43 -5.76 -2.48
CA SER A 53 4.54 -6.50 -3.08
C SER A 53 4.17 -7.14 -4.41
N LEU A 54 3.01 -7.79 -4.49
CA LEU A 54 2.55 -8.43 -5.73
C LEU A 54 2.27 -7.42 -6.83
N LEU A 55 1.65 -6.28 -6.49
CA LEU A 55 1.36 -5.22 -7.47
C LEU A 55 2.64 -4.52 -7.95
N LEU A 56 3.61 -4.28 -7.07
CA LEU A 56 4.92 -3.73 -7.46
C LEU A 56 5.69 -4.71 -8.35
N ALA A 57 5.72 -6.00 -7.99
CA ALA A 57 6.34 -7.03 -8.82
C ALA A 57 5.66 -7.13 -10.19
N SER A 58 4.32 -7.09 -10.24
CA SER A 58 3.56 -7.07 -11.49
C SER A 58 3.81 -5.83 -12.33
N LEU A 59 4.05 -4.67 -11.71
CA LEU A 59 4.42 -3.45 -12.40
C LEU A 59 5.85 -3.56 -12.95
N ALA A 60 6.79 -4.10 -12.17
CA ALA A 60 8.19 -4.23 -12.54
C ALA A 60 8.38 -4.98 -13.86
N VAL A 61 7.68 -6.10 -14.05
CA VAL A 61 7.76 -6.90 -15.30
C VAL A 61 7.16 -6.22 -16.53
N LYS A 62 6.38 -5.15 -16.35
CA LYS A 62 5.74 -4.39 -17.44
C LYS A 62 6.50 -3.13 -17.82
N VAL A 63 7.43 -2.69 -16.96
CA VAL A 63 8.22 -1.50 -17.18
C VAL A 63 9.41 -1.85 -18.07
N ALA A 64 9.53 -1.17 -19.20
CA ALA A 64 10.72 -1.22 -20.04
C ALA A 64 11.73 -0.14 -19.61
N GLY A 65 13.02 -0.47 -19.62
CA GLY A 65 14.11 0.46 -19.30
C GLY A 65 14.41 0.54 -17.80
N LYS A 66 14.47 1.76 -17.25
CA LYS A 66 14.86 2.02 -15.84
C LYS A 66 13.73 1.64 -14.88
N VAL A 67 13.73 0.40 -14.40
CA VAL A 67 12.67 -0.16 -13.54
C VAL A 67 12.74 0.47 -12.15
N LEU A 68 13.93 0.66 -11.58
CA LEU A 68 14.10 1.22 -10.24
C LEU A 68 13.45 2.61 -10.11
N SER A 69 13.77 3.53 -11.02
CA SER A 69 13.21 4.89 -10.99
C SER A 69 11.69 4.88 -11.14
N THR A 70 11.14 3.98 -11.96
CA THR A 70 9.70 3.88 -12.18
C THR A 70 8.98 3.31 -10.96
N LEU A 71 9.55 2.28 -10.30
CA LEU A 71 8.97 1.70 -9.10
C LEU A 71 9.07 2.64 -7.90
N LEU A 72 10.17 3.37 -7.73
CA LEU A 72 10.28 4.38 -6.66
C LEU A 72 9.23 5.48 -6.81
N PHE A 73 9.02 5.97 -8.04
CA PHE A 73 7.95 6.91 -8.33
C PHE A 73 6.58 6.31 -8.02
N ALA A 74 6.33 5.07 -8.45
CA ALA A 74 5.07 4.38 -8.15
C ALA A 74 4.85 4.22 -6.64
N GLY A 75 5.86 3.78 -5.90
CA GLY A 75 5.80 3.63 -4.45
C GLY A 75 5.49 4.94 -3.73
N PHE A 76 6.09 6.05 -4.18
CA PHE A 76 5.79 7.37 -3.62
C PHE A 76 4.35 7.80 -3.91
N VAL A 77 3.88 7.62 -5.15
CA VAL A 77 2.49 7.90 -5.53
C VAL A 77 1.52 7.05 -4.69
N TRP A 78 1.83 5.77 -4.47
CA TRP A 78 0.98 4.89 -3.67
C TRP A 78 0.94 5.28 -2.20
N LEU A 79 2.07 5.68 -1.63
CA LEU A 79 2.14 6.23 -0.27
C LEU A 79 1.20 7.43 -0.12
N VAL A 80 1.28 8.39 -1.05
CA VAL A 80 0.42 9.59 -1.05
C VAL A 80 -1.05 9.24 -1.23
N ILE A 81 -1.38 8.31 -2.15
CA ILE A 81 -2.77 7.85 -2.34
C ILE A 81 -3.31 7.20 -1.07
N ASN A 82 -2.54 6.31 -0.44
CA ASN A 82 -3.00 5.57 0.73
C ASN A 82 -3.21 6.51 1.93
N TRP A 83 -2.26 7.41 2.20
CA TRP A 83 -2.46 8.45 3.20
C TRP A 83 -3.66 9.33 2.85
N GLY A 84 -3.78 9.81 1.61
CA GLY A 84 -4.90 10.64 1.18
C GLY A 84 -6.26 9.97 1.44
N LEU A 85 -6.40 8.70 1.06
CA LEU A 85 -7.63 7.93 1.30
C LEU A 85 -7.90 7.72 2.79
N ASP A 86 -6.87 7.47 3.59
CA ASP A 86 -7.03 7.36 5.04
C ASP A 86 -7.50 8.67 5.67
N PHE A 87 -6.92 9.79 5.28
CA PHE A 87 -7.35 11.11 5.77
C PHE A 87 -8.78 11.44 5.36
N LEU A 88 -9.21 11.02 4.16
CA LEU A 88 -10.55 11.27 3.65
C LEU A 88 -11.61 10.31 4.20
N ILE A 89 -11.25 9.06 4.48
CA ILE A 89 -12.20 7.98 4.79
C ILE A 89 -11.92 7.37 6.15
N LEU A 90 -10.70 6.85 6.37
CA LEU A 90 -10.38 6.03 7.53
C LEU A 90 -10.35 6.83 8.84
N ILE A 91 -9.73 8.01 8.86
CA ILE A 91 -9.63 8.87 10.05
C ILE A 91 -11.03 9.34 10.50
N PRO A 92 -11.88 9.92 9.62
CA PRO A 92 -13.25 10.27 10.00
C PRO A 92 -14.08 9.08 10.49
N MET A 93 -13.92 7.92 9.85
CA MET A 93 -14.66 6.70 10.19
C MET A 93 -14.25 6.12 11.55
N SER A 94 -12.94 6.11 11.83
CA SER A 94 -12.38 5.53 13.06
C SER A 94 -12.41 6.48 14.26
N LYS A 95 -12.69 7.78 14.03
CA LYS A 95 -12.64 8.85 15.04
C LYS A 95 -11.28 8.96 15.76
N MET A 96 -10.22 8.51 15.11
CA MET A 96 -8.86 8.56 15.65
C MET A 96 -8.27 9.97 15.56
N SER A 97 -7.37 10.31 16.47
CA SER A 97 -6.54 11.50 16.30
C SER A 97 -5.52 11.31 15.16
N VAL A 98 -5.07 12.40 14.55
CA VAL A 98 -4.04 12.35 13.49
C VAL A 98 -2.72 11.74 14.02
N SER A 99 -2.38 12.00 15.28
CA SER A 99 -1.18 11.43 15.90
C SER A 99 -1.30 9.92 16.07
N ASP A 100 -2.42 9.44 16.60
CA ASP A 100 -2.69 8.01 16.75
C ASP A 100 -2.71 7.30 15.39
N TYR A 101 -3.28 7.96 14.38
CA TYR A 101 -3.29 7.46 13.01
C TYR A 101 -1.86 7.20 12.50
N PHE A 102 -0.95 8.16 12.60
CA PHE A 102 0.41 7.99 12.08
C PHE A 102 1.15 6.86 12.78
N ILE A 103 1.04 6.77 14.11
CA ILE A 103 1.71 5.74 14.91
C ILE A 103 1.15 4.35 14.59
N GLN A 104 -0.18 4.23 14.47
CA GLN A 104 -0.83 2.93 14.35
C GLN A 104 -0.99 2.45 12.91
N ILE A 105 -1.06 3.36 11.93
CA ILE A 105 -1.42 3.06 10.54
C ILE A 105 -0.47 3.76 9.56
N GLY A 106 -0.32 5.08 9.64
CA GLY A 106 0.39 5.87 8.63
C GLY A 106 1.83 5.40 8.37
N LEU A 107 2.59 5.07 9.42
CA LEU A 107 3.95 4.54 9.30
C LEU A 107 4.03 3.14 8.67
N ARG A 108 2.94 2.37 8.71
CA ARG A 108 2.87 1.02 8.13
C ARG A 108 2.81 1.01 6.61
N TYR A 109 2.71 2.18 5.97
CA TYR A 109 2.83 2.32 4.52
C TYR A 109 4.27 2.52 4.04
N LEU A 110 5.22 2.87 4.92
CA LEU A 110 6.63 3.02 4.55
C LEU A 110 7.28 1.78 3.92
N PRO A 111 6.89 0.53 4.28
CA PRO A 111 7.34 -0.67 3.57
C PRO A 111 7.11 -0.64 2.06
N ILE A 112 6.11 0.10 1.55
CA ILE A 112 5.91 0.28 0.09
C ILE A 112 7.18 0.81 -0.58
N MET A 113 7.83 1.80 0.03
CA MET A 113 9.06 2.39 -0.50
C MET A 113 10.24 1.41 -0.46
N ILE A 114 10.34 0.64 0.62
CA ILE A 114 11.40 -0.36 0.80
C ILE A 114 11.26 -1.45 -0.26
N VAL A 115 10.05 -1.96 -0.47
CA VAL A 115 9.77 -3.01 -1.46
C VAL A 115 9.96 -2.50 -2.88
N ALA A 116 9.50 -1.28 -3.18
CA ALA A 116 9.70 -0.65 -4.49
C ALA A 116 11.18 -0.51 -4.84
N PHE A 117 12.00 -0.05 -3.89
CA PHE A 117 13.45 0.02 -4.03
C PHE A 117 14.04 -1.37 -4.26
N SER A 118 13.69 -2.34 -3.41
CA SER A 118 14.27 -3.69 -3.41
C SER A 118 14.02 -4.41 -4.74
N ILE A 119 12.78 -4.40 -5.22
CA ILE A 119 12.41 -5.01 -6.50
C ILE A 119 13.10 -4.26 -7.66
N GLY A 120 13.03 -2.93 -7.64
CA GLY A 120 13.58 -2.11 -8.71
C GLY A 120 15.08 -2.28 -8.88
N TRP A 121 15.82 -2.29 -7.77
CA TRP A 121 17.26 -2.48 -7.76
C TRP A 121 17.65 -3.88 -8.23
N ALA A 122 16.94 -4.91 -7.79
CA ALA A 122 17.21 -6.29 -8.20
C ALA A 122 16.99 -6.50 -9.71
N VAL A 123 15.93 -5.91 -10.27
CA VAL A 123 15.61 -6.01 -11.71
C VAL A 123 16.63 -5.27 -12.56
N ASP A 124 16.93 -4.01 -12.23
CA ASP A 124 17.91 -3.21 -12.99
C ASP A 124 19.31 -3.82 -12.93
N LYS A 125 19.72 -4.36 -11.76
CA LYS A 125 21.01 -5.04 -11.63
C LYS A 125 21.11 -6.28 -12.52
N ARG A 126 20.04 -7.09 -12.58
CA ARG A 126 19.99 -8.27 -13.46
C ARG A 126 20.04 -7.90 -14.94
N SER A 127 19.44 -6.79 -15.34
CA SER A 127 19.45 -6.35 -16.74
C SER A 127 20.81 -5.80 -17.21
N ASN A 128 21.69 -5.44 -16.28
CA ASN A 128 23.04 -4.91 -16.56
C ASN A 128 24.16 -5.97 -16.40
N SER A 129 23.81 -7.21 -16.07
CA SER A 129 24.74 -8.36 -15.96
C SER A 129 24.58 -9.26 -17.17
#